data_AF-A0A4R3VZF8-F1
#
_entry.id   AF-A0A4R3VZF8-F1
#
_cell.length_a   1.000
_cell.length_b   1.000
_cell.length_c   1.000
_cell.angle_alpha   90.00
_cell.angle_beta   90.00
_cell.angle_gamma   90.00
#
_symmetry.space_group_name_H-M   'P 1'
#
loop_
_entity.id
_entity.type
_entity.pdbx_description
1 polymer ?
#
loop_
_entity_poly.entity_id
_entity_poly.type
_entity_poly.pdbx_seq_one_letter_code
_entity_poly.pdbx_strand_id
1 'polypeptide(L)'
;QSEWATQFSRMLILALELKKSIPLDQYLEPMRERAQLENTLHNLINQKIDPQQIEVIIFQKRITKYRQYLFTFLYNKDVPPDNNTSEQAIRNIKVKQKVSGMFKSNNGAQNYATIRSVADTCIKNLQSVLDAFYSIAIL
;
A
#
# COMPACT_ATOMS: atom_id res chain seq x y z
N GLN A 1 11.29 22.80 9.56
CA GLN A 1 10.75 21.45 9.34
C GLN A 1 10.94 20.63 10.61
N SER A 2 10.01 19.74 10.97
CA SER A 2 10.14 18.91 12.17
C SER A 2 11.29 17.90 12.01
N GLU A 3 12.19 17.83 12.99
CA GLU A 3 13.31 16.90 12.98
C GLU A 3 12.83 15.44 12.86
N TRP A 4 11.77 15.09 13.59
CA TRP A 4 11.15 13.77 13.55
C TRP A 4 10.72 13.40 12.11
N ALA A 5 10.07 14.33 11.40
CA ALA A 5 9.58 14.09 10.05
C ALA A 5 10.74 13.91 9.05
N THR A 6 11.83 14.68 9.22
CA THR A 6 13.04 14.54 8.41
C THR A 6 13.71 13.19 8.64
N GLN A 7 13.84 12.74 9.90
CA GLN A 7 14.39 11.43 10.23
C GLN A 7 13.53 10.29 9.67
N PHE A 8 12.20 10.39 9.82
CA PHE A 8 11.26 9.41 9.28
C PHE A 8 11.34 9.31 7.74
N SER A 9 11.38 10.46 7.05
CA SER A 9 11.53 10.49 5.59
C SER A 9 12.84 9.85 5.13
N ARG A 10 13.96 10.17 5.82
CA ARG A 10 15.26 9.57 5.52
C ARG A 10 15.25 8.06 5.72
N MET A 11 14.61 7.56 6.78
CA MET A 11 14.43 6.12 7.01
C MET A 11 13.66 5.46 5.87
N LEU A 12 12.59 6.08 5.36
CA LEU A 12 11.86 5.55 4.21
C LEU A 12 12.71 5.50 2.94
N ILE A 13 13.51 6.53 2.67
CA ILE A 13 14.44 6.55 1.53
C ILE A 13 15.43 5.38 1.64
N LEU A 14 16.01 5.17 2.83
CA LEU A 14 16.92 4.04 3.05
C LEU A 14 16.24 2.69 2.83
N ALA A 15 14.97 2.55 3.24
CA ALA A 15 14.20 1.34 2.98
C ALA A 15 13.97 1.12 1.48
N LEU A 16 13.69 2.18 0.72
CA LEU A 16 13.53 2.10 -0.75
C LEU A 16 14.85 1.72 -1.44
N GLU A 17 15.97 2.28 -1.02
CA GLU A 17 17.28 1.91 -1.56
C GLU A 17 17.65 0.46 -1.22
N LEU A 18 17.36 0.01 0.00
CA LEU A 18 17.53 -1.39 0.38
C LEU A 18 16.71 -2.33 -0.51
N LYS A 19 15.45 -2.01 -0.81
CA LYS A 19 14.63 -2.83 -1.72
C LYS A 19 15.29 -3.04 -3.09
N LYS A 20 16.01 -2.03 -3.60
CA LYS A 20 16.70 -2.11 -4.90
C LYS A 20 17.96 -2.97 -4.83
N SER A 21 18.61 -3.05 -3.67
CA SER A 21 19.85 -3.80 -3.50
C SER A 21 19.66 -5.28 -3.18
N ILE A 22 18.49 -5.70 -2.70
CA ILE A 22 18.21 -7.10 -2.33
C ILE A 22 18.13 -7.99 -3.59
N PRO A 23 19.01 -9.01 -3.72
CA PRO A 23 18.89 -10.02 -4.76
C PRO A 23 17.63 -10.90 -4.57
N LEU A 24 17.01 -11.32 -5.67
CA LEU A 24 15.75 -12.10 -5.65
C LEU A 24 15.87 -13.43 -4.89
N ASP A 25 17.02 -14.09 -5.01
CA ASP A 25 17.38 -15.35 -4.36
C ASP A 25 17.64 -15.19 -2.85
N GLN A 26 17.99 -13.98 -2.40
CA GLN A 26 18.35 -13.70 -1.00
C GLN A 26 17.21 -12.99 -0.24
N TYR A 27 16.02 -12.90 -0.83
CA TYR A 27 14.93 -12.12 -0.28
C TYR A 27 14.45 -12.61 1.09
N LEU A 28 14.50 -13.92 1.32
CA LEU A 28 14.04 -14.54 2.56
C LEU A 28 15.12 -14.58 3.64
N GLU A 29 16.36 -14.26 3.29
CA GLU A 29 17.48 -14.32 4.23
C GLU A 29 17.40 -13.20 5.28
N PRO A 30 17.85 -13.45 6.52
CA PRO A 30 17.97 -12.42 7.54
C PRO A 30 18.95 -11.33 7.09
N MET A 31 18.53 -10.07 7.17
CA MET A 31 19.35 -8.91 6.80
C MET A 31 19.47 -7.93 7.97
N ARG A 32 20.70 -7.53 8.27
CA ARG A 32 20.99 -6.59 9.36
C ARG A 32 20.34 -5.23 9.10
N GLU A 33 20.30 -4.82 7.84
CA GLU A 33 19.74 -3.57 7.36
C GLU A 33 18.23 -3.49 7.63
N ARG A 34 17.50 -4.61 7.48
CA ARG A 34 16.07 -4.68 7.85
C ARG A 34 15.91 -4.45 9.35
N ALA A 35 16.69 -5.14 10.17
CA ALA A 35 16.65 -4.95 11.63
C ALA A 35 17.01 -3.52 12.05
N GLN A 36 17.95 -2.87 11.37
CA GLN A 36 18.29 -1.46 11.62
C GLN A 36 17.13 -0.51 11.30
N LEU A 37 16.40 -0.75 10.19
CA LEU A 37 15.21 0.02 9.84
C LEU A 37 14.08 -0.18 10.87
N GLU A 38 13.84 -1.42 11.30
CA GLU A 38 12.85 -1.72 12.35
C GLU A 38 13.19 -1.04 13.68
N ASN A 39 14.46 -1.08 14.09
CA ASN A 39 14.92 -0.38 15.29
C ASN A 39 14.79 1.14 15.16
N THR A 40 15.09 1.69 13.98
CA THR A 40 14.91 3.12 13.70
C THR A 40 13.43 3.52 13.81
N LEU A 41 12.54 2.74 13.21
CA LEU A 41 11.10 2.92 13.32
C LEU A 41 10.64 2.84 14.78
N HIS A 42 11.10 1.84 15.52
CA HIS A 42 10.80 1.66 16.94
C HIS A 42 11.19 2.87 17.77
N ASN A 43 12.38 3.43 17.54
CA ASN A 43 12.82 4.63 18.25
C ASN A 43 11.98 5.85 17.89
N LEU A 44 11.69 6.04 16.60
CA LEU A 44 10.88 7.18 16.12
C LEU A 44 9.45 7.14 16.67
N ILE A 45 8.79 5.98 16.72
CA ILE A 45 7.41 5.90 17.23
C ILE A 45 7.30 6.11 18.74
N ASN A 46 8.39 5.92 19.49
CA ASN A 46 8.46 6.09 20.94
C ASN A 46 9.08 7.44 21.37
N GLN A 47 9.63 8.20 20.42
CA GLN A 47 10.21 9.51 20.69
C GLN A 47 9.13 10.49 21.18
N LYS A 48 9.45 11.25 22.23
CA LYS A 48 8.61 12.36 22.68
C LYS A 48 8.73 13.52 21.70
N ILE A 49 7.59 13.97 21.17
CA ILE A 49 7.48 15.10 20.27
C ILE A 49 6.99 16.31 21.05
N ASP A 50 7.48 17.50 20.71
CA ASP A 50 6.99 18.77 21.24
C ASP A 50 5.46 18.87 21.07
N PRO A 51 4.68 19.09 22.14
CA PRO A 51 3.22 19.26 22.09
C PRO A 51 2.73 20.30 21.08
N GLN A 52 3.56 21.29 20.73
CA GLN A 52 3.21 22.31 19.73
C GLN A 52 3.18 21.74 18.30
N GLN A 53 3.84 20.61 18.04
CA GLN A 53 3.90 19.95 16.73
C GLN A 53 2.75 18.96 16.53
N ILE A 54 1.51 19.46 16.60
CA ILE A 54 0.28 18.66 16.56
C ILE A 54 0.22 17.74 15.33
N GLU A 55 0.55 18.24 14.14
CA GLU A 55 0.53 17.45 12.91
C GLU A 55 1.49 16.26 12.96
N VAL A 56 2.68 16.47 13.53
CA VAL A 56 3.71 15.43 13.66
C VAL A 56 3.25 14.38 14.68
N ILE A 57 2.61 14.79 15.77
CA ILE A 57 2.01 13.88 16.75
C ILE A 57 0.92 13.01 16.12
N ILE A 58 0.03 13.62 15.32
CA ILE A 58 -1.02 12.88 14.58
C ILE A 58 -0.38 11.89 13.61
N PHE A 59 0.66 12.33 12.90
CA PHE A 59 1.36 11.49 11.94
C PHE A 59 2.07 10.32 12.63
N GLN A 60 2.84 10.56 13.69
CA GLN A 60 3.48 9.53 14.52
C GLN A 60 2.46 8.50 15.01
N LYS A 61 1.33 8.95 15.58
CA LYS A 61 0.24 8.05 16.01
C LYS A 61 -0.26 7.14 14.89
N ARG A 62 -0.43 7.70 13.68
CA ARG A 62 -0.86 6.94 12.51
C ARG A 62 0.20 5.92 12.09
N ILE A 63 1.48 6.29 12.09
CA ILE A 63 2.59 5.37 11.82
C ILE A 63 2.63 4.26 12.87
N THR A 64 2.51 4.57 14.16
CA THR A 64 2.48 3.58 15.25
C THR A 64 1.37 2.53 15.04
N LYS A 65 0.19 2.97 14.59
CA LYS A 65 -0.94 2.09 14.28
C LYS A 65 -0.63 1.12 13.13
N TYR A 66 0.06 1.58 12.09
CA TYR A 66 0.31 0.80 10.87
C TYR A 66 1.75 0.26 10.75
N ARG A 67 2.57 0.37 11.81
CA ARG A 67 4.01 0.04 11.80
C ARG A 67 4.33 -1.33 11.20
N GLN A 68 3.51 -2.34 11.50
CA GLN A 68 3.72 -3.72 11.04
C GLN A 68 3.62 -3.89 9.51
N TYR A 69 3.02 -2.92 8.81
CA TYR A 69 2.84 -2.97 7.36
C TYR A 69 3.87 -2.12 6.62
N LEU A 70 4.60 -1.24 7.31
CA LEU A 70 5.43 -0.20 6.68
C LEU A 70 6.54 -0.81 5.82
N PHE A 71 7.14 -1.91 6.28
CA PHE A 71 8.26 -2.58 5.62
C PHE A 71 7.88 -3.90 4.94
N THR A 72 6.58 -4.18 4.74
CA THR A 72 6.12 -5.44 4.11
C THR A 72 6.85 -5.72 2.79
N PHE A 73 7.07 -4.68 1.99
CA PHE A 73 7.79 -4.77 0.72
C PHE A 73 9.22 -5.25 0.88
N LEU A 74 9.87 -5.13 2.05
CA LEU A 74 11.22 -5.67 2.30
C LEU A 74 11.24 -7.16 2.61
N TYR A 75 10.10 -7.75 2.97
CA TYR A 75 9.97 -9.17 3.32
C TYR A 75 9.22 -9.99 2.26
N ASN A 76 8.41 -9.34 1.42
CA ASN A 76 7.76 -9.97 0.28
C ASN A 76 8.18 -9.30 -1.03
N LYS A 77 8.80 -10.06 -1.93
CA LYS A 77 9.33 -9.56 -3.20
C LYS A 77 8.26 -8.98 -4.12
N ASP A 78 7.04 -9.54 -4.06
CA ASP A 78 5.92 -9.22 -4.95
C ASP A 78 5.08 -8.04 -4.41
N VAL A 79 5.39 -7.55 -3.20
CA VAL A 79 4.75 -6.38 -2.62
C VAL A 79 5.54 -5.14 -3.02
N PRO A 80 4.94 -4.19 -3.77
CA PRO A 80 5.59 -2.92 -4.08
C PRO A 80 5.69 -2.03 -2.82
N PRO A 81 6.63 -1.08 -2.80
CA PRO A 81 6.79 -0.15 -1.68
C PRO A 81 5.67 0.91 -1.57
N ASP A 82 4.88 1.08 -2.63
CA ASP A 82 3.76 2.01 -2.69
C ASP A 82 2.41 1.28 -2.89
N ASN A 83 1.32 2.01 -2.64
CA ASN A 83 -0.04 1.52 -2.80
C ASN A 83 -0.72 2.03 -4.09
N ASN A 84 0.05 2.57 -5.05
CA ASN A 84 -0.50 3.32 -6.20
C ASN A 84 -1.51 2.50 -6.99
N THR A 85 -1.24 1.22 -7.19
CA THR A 85 -2.13 0.29 -7.90
C THR A 85 -3.48 0.14 -7.19
N SER A 86 -3.47 0.04 -5.87
CA SER A 86 -4.69 -0.04 -5.06
C SER A 86 -5.47 1.27 -5.12
N GLU A 87 -4.80 2.41 -5.04
CA GLU A 87 -5.45 3.73 -5.17
C GLU A 87 -6.07 3.92 -6.56
N GLN A 88 -5.35 3.52 -7.61
CA GLN A 88 -5.85 3.57 -8.98
C GLN A 88 -7.11 2.72 -9.18
N ALA A 89 -7.16 1.51 -8.61
CA ALA A 89 -8.34 0.65 -8.67
C ALA A 89 -9.59 1.33 -8.06
N ILE A 90 -9.42 2.05 -6.95
CA ILE A 90 -10.52 2.74 -6.25
C ILE A 90 -11.01 3.98 -7.03
N ARG A 91 -10.17 4.60 -7.87
CA ARG A 91 -10.56 5.78 -8.68
C ARG A 91 -11.76 5.48 -9.59
N ASN A 92 -11.84 4.28 -10.16
CA ASN A 92 -12.96 3.90 -11.04
C ASN A 92 -14.31 3.90 -10.33
N ILE A 93 -14.34 3.49 -9.05
CA ILE A 93 -15.53 3.59 -8.22
C ILE A 93 -15.95 5.06 -8.07
N LYS A 94 -14.98 5.96 -7.89
CA LYS A 94 -15.28 7.39 -7.75
C LYS A 94 -15.77 8.02 -9.04
N VAL A 95 -15.18 7.64 -10.18
CA VAL A 95 -15.65 8.03 -11.52
C VAL A 95 -17.08 7.53 -11.74
N LYS A 96 -17.38 6.27 -11.38
CA LYS A 96 -18.73 5.72 -11.47
C LYS A 96 -19.74 6.52 -10.64
N GLN A 97 -19.36 6.93 -9.42
CA GLN A 97 -20.21 7.75 -8.56
C GLN A 97 -20.45 9.17 -9.09
N LYS A 98 -19.41 9.82 -9.62
CA LYS A 98 -19.45 11.26 -9.95
C LYS A 98 -19.82 11.56 -11.40
N VAL A 99 -19.41 10.69 -12.33
CA VAL A 99 -19.46 10.96 -13.78
C VAL A 99 -20.41 9.99 -14.47
N SER A 100 -20.27 8.68 -14.21
CA SER A 100 -21.02 7.65 -14.95
C SER A 100 -22.36 7.27 -14.29
N GLY A 101 -23.18 8.27 -13.96
CA GLY A 101 -24.58 8.09 -13.56
C GLY A 101 -24.85 7.60 -12.13
N MET A 102 -23.80 7.42 -11.31
CA MET A 102 -23.86 6.93 -9.93
C MET A 102 -24.48 5.51 -9.80
N PHE A 103 -24.50 4.97 -8.58
CA PHE A 103 -25.24 3.77 -8.24
C PHE A 103 -26.66 4.14 -7.82
N LYS A 104 -27.66 3.46 -8.39
CA LYS A 104 -29.09 3.67 -8.06
C LYS A 104 -29.57 2.78 -6.91
N SER A 105 -28.81 1.74 -6.56
CA SER A 105 -29.08 0.83 -5.45
C SER A 105 -27.78 0.21 -4.93
N ASN A 106 -27.81 -0.28 -3.69
CA ASN A 106 -26.69 -1.02 -3.11
C ASN A 106 -26.38 -2.30 -3.90
N ASN A 107 -27.41 -3.02 -4.37
CA ASN A 107 -27.23 -4.20 -5.22
C ASN A 107 -26.51 -3.85 -6.53
N GLY A 108 -26.86 -2.74 -7.17
CA GLY A 108 -26.16 -2.27 -8.38
C GLY A 108 -24.70 -1.89 -8.11
N ALA A 109 -24.42 -1.31 -6.93
CA ALA A 109 -23.05 -1.03 -6.50
C ALA A 109 -22.24 -2.31 -6.26
N GLN A 110 -22.85 -3.31 -5.61
CA GLN A 110 -22.22 -4.60 -5.34
C GLN A 110 -21.93 -5.37 -6.63
N ASN A 111 -22.87 -5.39 -7.58
CA ASN A 111 -22.68 -6.01 -8.90
C ASN A 111 -21.52 -5.35 -9.65
N TYR A 112 -21.47 -4.01 -9.66
CA TYR A 112 -20.36 -3.28 -10.25
C TYR A 112 -19.02 -3.61 -9.59
N ALA A 113 -18.97 -3.63 -8.24
CA ALA A 113 -17.76 -3.95 -7.49
C ALA A 113 -17.27 -5.37 -7.79
N THR A 114 -18.19 -6.33 -7.93
CA THR A 114 -17.88 -7.73 -8.26
C THR A 114 -17.31 -7.86 -9.67
N ILE A 115 -17.95 -7.26 -10.67
CA ILE A 115 -17.44 -7.27 -12.06
C ILE A 115 -16.07 -6.59 -12.13
N ARG A 116 -15.92 -5.46 -11.43
CA ARG A 116 -14.67 -4.69 -11.43
C ARG A 116 -13.54 -5.46 -10.73
N SER A 117 -13.81 -6.15 -9.62
CA SER A 117 -12.78 -6.91 -8.92
C SER A 117 -12.22 -8.05 -9.77
N VAL A 118 -13.09 -8.74 -10.53
CA VAL A 118 -12.67 -9.76 -11.51
C VAL A 118 -11.82 -9.13 -12.61
N ALA A 119 -12.28 -8.04 -13.23
CA ALA A 119 -11.54 -7.36 -14.28
C ALA A 119 -10.16 -6.87 -13.81
N ASP A 120 -10.09 -6.22 -12.64
CA ASP A 120 -8.83 -5.73 -12.07
C ASP A 120 -7.87 -6.89 -11.74
N THR A 121 -8.39 -8.03 -11.30
CA THR A 121 -7.58 -9.22 -11.05
C THR A 121 -7.02 -9.79 -12.34
N CYS A 122 -7.82 -9.86 -13.41
CA CYS A 122 -7.35 -10.30 -14.73
C CYS A 122 -6.24 -9.40 -15.25
N ILE A 123 -6.45 -8.07 -15.22
CA ILE A 123 -5.46 -7.08 -15.66
C ILE A 123 -4.16 -7.22 -14.86
N LYS A 124 -4.24 -7.39 -13.53
CA LYS A 124 -3.06 -7.58 -12.66
C LYS A 124 -2.25 -8.84 -12.99
N ASN A 125 -2.92 -9.89 -13.47
CA ASN A 125 -2.29 -11.16 -13.82
C ASN A 125 -2.00 -11.28 -15.32
N LEU A 126 -2.09 -10.18 -16.08
CA LEU A 126 -1.86 -10.16 -17.54
C LEU A 126 -2.79 -11.11 -18.31
N GLN A 127 -4.03 -11.25 -17.84
CA GLN A 127 -5.06 -12.09 -18.43
C GLN A 127 -6.10 -11.27 -19.20
N SER A 128 -6.72 -11.91 -20.19
CA SER A 128 -7.83 -11.35 -20.95
C SER A 128 -9.09 -11.26 -20.08
N VAL A 129 -9.57 -10.03 -19.87
CA VAL A 129 -10.80 -9.76 -19.11
C VAL A 129 -12.02 -10.39 -19.79
N LEU A 130 -12.06 -10.35 -21.13
CA LEU A 130 -13.20 -10.87 -21.89
C LEU A 130 -13.27 -12.39 -21.78
N ASP A 131 -12.13 -13.08 -21.91
CA ASP A 131 -12.09 -14.55 -21.81
C ASP A 131 -12.43 -15.03 -20.39
N ALA A 132 -12.00 -14.28 -19.37
CA ALA A 132 -12.39 -14.56 -17.99
C ALA A 132 -13.91 -14.43 -17.78
N PHE A 133 -14.54 -13.37 -18.31
CA PHE A 133 -15.99 -13.23 -18.23
C PHE A 133 -16.73 -14.29 -19.03
N TYR A 134 -16.24 -14.67 -20.21
CA TYR A 134 -16.81 -15.75 -21.01
C TYR A 134 -16.76 -17.08 -20.24
N SER A 135 -15.62 -17.38 -19.61
CA SER A 135 -15.44 -18.59 -18.80
C SER A 135 -16.41 -18.62 -17.61
N ILE A 136 -16.58 -17.50 -16.91
CA ILE A 136 -17.50 -17.39 -15.77
C ILE A 136 -18.96 -17.54 -16.21
N ALA A 137 -19.32 -17.05 -17.39
CA ALA A 137 -20.70 -17.09 -17.88
C ALA A 137 -21.18 -18.49 -18.30
N ILE A 138 -20.25 -19.44 -18.51
CA ILE A 138 -20.53 -20.82 -18.94
C ILE A 138 -20.48 -21.81 -17.76
N LEU A 139 -19.98 -21.39 -16.61
CA LEU A 139 -20.10 -22.11 -15.33
C LEU A 139 -21.56 -22.13 -14.85
#